data_AF-A0A109IHL2-F1
#
_entry.id   AF-A0A109IHL2-F1
#
_cell.length_a   1.000
_cell.length_b   1.000
_cell.length_c   1.000
_cell.angle_alpha   90.00
_cell.angle_beta   90.00
_cell.angle_gamma   90.00
#
_symmetry.space_group_name_H-M   'P 1'
#
loop_
_entity.id
_entity.type
_entity.pdbx_description
1 polymer ?
#
loop_
_entity_poly.entity_id
_entity_poly.type
_entity_poly.pdbx_seq_one_letter_code
_entity_poly.pdbx_strand_id
1 'polypeptide(L)'
;MEHFTIATVAEKSPDFRRVLWTGEQTQLVIMTIPAGGEIGEEVHDGIDQILTFVSGTGEARVGGETRAVAQGDLVVVPAGTKHNFVNTGPNPLVLYTVYGPPEHADQAVHRTKEEADAAEAAGRDEPPTS
;
A
#
# COMPACT_ATOMS: atom_id res chain seq x y z
N MET A 1 -18.55 -13.65 4.32
CA MET A 1 -18.21 -12.86 3.11
C MET A 1 -17.84 -11.49 3.60
N GLU A 2 -16.57 -11.11 3.44
CA GLU A 2 -16.16 -9.73 3.65
C GLU A 2 -16.46 -8.93 2.38
N HIS A 3 -16.94 -7.70 2.55
CA HIS A 3 -17.34 -6.83 1.45
C HIS A 3 -17.01 -5.38 1.81
N PHE A 4 -16.32 -4.69 0.91
CA PHE A 4 -15.87 -3.33 1.10
C PHE A 4 -16.37 -2.44 -0.04
N THR A 5 -17.02 -1.34 0.30
CA THR A 5 -17.27 -0.26 -0.67
C THR A 5 -16.04 0.64 -0.69
N ILE A 6 -15.18 0.48 -1.70
CA ILE A 6 -13.85 1.11 -1.67
C ILE A 6 -13.89 2.63 -1.50
N ALA A 7 -14.85 3.31 -2.13
CA ALA A 7 -15.03 4.76 -1.96
C ALA A 7 -15.33 5.12 -0.50
N THR A 8 -16.20 4.37 0.17
CA THR A 8 -16.53 4.58 1.60
C THR A 8 -15.35 4.27 2.52
N VAL A 9 -14.53 3.27 2.19
CA VAL A 9 -13.33 2.95 2.98
C VAL A 9 -12.28 4.05 2.80
N ALA A 10 -12.04 4.49 1.56
CA ALA A 10 -11.12 5.57 1.21
C ALA A 10 -11.48 6.89 1.92
N GLU A 11 -12.76 7.29 1.90
CA GLU A 11 -13.23 8.49 2.61
C GLU A 11 -12.97 8.45 4.12
N LYS A 12 -12.90 7.25 4.71
CA LYS A 12 -12.80 7.05 6.17
C LYS A 12 -11.42 6.65 6.67
N SER A 13 -10.45 6.46 5.78
CA SER A 13 -9.11 5.97 6.12
C SER A 13 -8.07 7.08 5.96
N PRO A 14 -7.90 7.97 6.96
CA PRO A 14 -6.81 8.96 6.95
C PRO A 14 -5.45 8.33 7.27
N ASP A 15 -5.41 7.07 7.68
CA ASP A 15 -4.20 6.37 8.09
C ASP A 15 -3.27 6.14 6.89
N PHE A 16 -1.96 6.30 7.12
CA PHE A 16 -0.93 5.99 6.12
C PHE A 16 -1.04 4.56 5.60
N ARG A 17 -1.26 3.59 6.51
CA ARG A 17 -1.43 2.17 6.18
C ARG A 17 -2.44 1.53 7.13
N ARG A 18 -3.40 0.77 6.58
CA ARG A 18 -4.35 -0.03 7.36
C ARG A 18 -4.62 -1.36 6.67
N VAL A 19 -4.34 -2.45 7.36
CA VAL A 19 -4.74 -3.79 6.93
C VAL A 19 -6.26 -3.90 7.07
N LEU A 20 -6.94 -4.15 5.94
CA LEU A 20 -8.39 -4.35 5.90
C LEU A 20 -8.76 -5.82 6.11
N TRP A 21 -7.96 -6.71 5.54
CA TRP A 21 -8.19 -8.15 5.60
C TRP A 21 -6.89 -8.92 5.34
N THR A 22 -6.68 -9.99 6.11
CA THR A 22 -5.58 -10.94 5.92
C THR A 22 -6.16 -12.34 5.74
N GLY A 23 -5.82 -13.01 4.64
CA GLY A 23 -6.10 -14.42 4.43
C GLY A 23 -4.83 -15.25 4.31
N GLU A 24 -4.99 -16.56 4.11
CA GLU A 24 -3.85 -17.48 4.02
C GLU A 24 -2.90 -17.20 2.85
N GLN A 25 -3.40 -16.59 1.76
CA GLN A 25 -2.64 -16.41 0.51
C GLN A 25 -2.53 -14.96 0.07
N THR A 26 -3.36 -14.07 0.60
CA THR A 26 -3.39 -12.67 0.17
C THR A 26 -3.76 -11.74 1.31
N GLN A 27 -3.33 -10.48 1.21
CA GLN A 27 -3.67 -9.43 2.16
C GLN A 27 -4.14 -8.19 1.42
N LEU A 28 -5.22 -7.57 1.92
CA LEU A 28 -5.77 -6.33 1.41
C LEU A 28 -5.46 -5.19 2.37
N VAL A 29 -4.82 -4.15 1.87
CA VAL A 29 -4.41 -2.97 2.64
C VAL A 29 -4.88 -1.71 1.95
N ILE A 30 -5.31 -0.71 2.71
CA ILE A 30 -5.56 0.65 2.20
C ILE A 30 -4.48 1.59 2.69
N MET A 31 -4.09 2.54 1.85
CA MET A 31 -3.06 3.53 2.15
C MET A 31 -3.51 4.93 1.72
N THR A 32 -3.12 5.91 2.53
CA THR A 32 -3.32 7.34 2.25
C THR A 32 -1.98 8.07 2.37
N ILE A 33 -1.43 8.46 1.22
CA ILE A 33 -0.12 9.11 1.15
C ILE A 33 -0.33 10.63 1.12
N PRO A 34 0.21 11.39 2.10
CA PRO A 34 0.06 12.84 2.13
C PRO A 34 0.72 13.51 0.92
N ALA A 35 0.33 14.74 0.62
CA ALA A 35 0.92 15.51 -0.49
C ALA A 35 2.44 15.65 -0.31
N GLY A 36 3.20 15.33 -1.36
CA GLY A 36 4.66 15.29 -1.33
C GLY A 36 5.27 14.09 -0.57
N GLY A 37 4.44 13.20 -0.01
CA GLY A 37 4.89 11.98 0.64
C GLY A 37 5.08 10.82 -0.34
N GLU A 38 5.59 9.71 0.17
CA GLU A 38 5.77 8.46 -0.56
C GLU A 38 5.47 7.26 0.35
N ILE A 39 5.30 6.08 -0.24
CA ILE A 39 5.20 4.82 0.51
C ILE A 39 6.57 4.50 1.14
N GLY A 40 7.62 4.49 0.33
CA GLY A 40 8.91 3.94 0.67
C GLY A 40 9.41 3.07 -0.47
N GLU A 41 10.72 3.07 -0.69
CA GLU A 41 11.34 2.24 -1.71
C GLU A 41 11.58 0.83 -1.15
N GLU A 42 10.98 -0.17 -1.78
CA GLU A 42 10.94 -1.54 -1.27
C GLU A 42 11.19 -2.58 -2.38
N VAL A 43 11.52 -3.79 -1.94
CA VAL A 43 11.61 -5.00 -2.76
C VAL A 43 11.24 -6.20 -1.90
N HIS A 44 10.31 -7.03 -2.37
CA HIS A 44 9.92 -8.27 -1.70
C HIS A 44 10.15 -9.44 -2.67
N ASP A 45 11.13 -10.30 -2.39
CA ASP A 45 11.60 -11.34 -3.32
C ASP A 45 10.58 -12.47 -3.58
N GLY A 46 9.52 -12.57 -2.78
CA GLY A 46 8.52 -13.64 -2.86
C GLY A 46 7.07 -13.17 -2.92
N ILE A 47 6.81 -11.87 -3.02
CA ILE A 47 5.47 -11.29 -2.94
C ILE A 47 5.17 -10.49 -4.19
N ASP A 48 4.09 -10.86 -4.87
CA ASP A 48 3.48 -10.00 -5.89
C ASP A 48 2.58 -8.97 -5.21
N GLN A 49 2.58 -7.75 -5.73
CA GLN A 49 1.76 -6.66 -5.23
C GLN A 49 0.99 -5.98 -6.37
N ILE A 50 -0.29 -5.69 -6.12
CA ILE A 50 -1.14 -4.97 -7.07
C ILE A 50 -1.75 -3.77 -6.36
N LEU A 51 -1.49 -2.56 -6.87
CA LEU A 51 -1.98 -1.31 -6.32
C LEU A 51 -3.00 -0.68 -7.25
N THR A 52 -4.17 -0.31 -6.72
CA THR A 52 -5.20 0.42 -7.46
C THR A 52 -5.42 1.79 -6.82
N PHE A 53 -5.33 2.82 -7.64
CA PHE A 53 -5.45 4.22 -7.21
C PHE A 53 -6.90 4.67 -7.26
N VAL A 54 -7.41 5.21 -6.17
CA VAL A 54 -8.83 5.60 -6.04
C VAL A 54 -9.02 7.11 -5.85
N SER A 55 -7.97 7.85 -5.51
CA SER A 55 -7.97 9.31 -5.43
C SER A 55 -6.55 9.87 -5.53
N GLY A 56 -6.42 11.13 -5.94
CA GLY A 56 -5.15 11.83 -6.05
C GLY A 56 -4.38 11.51 -7.34
N THR A 57 -3.15 12.02 -7.41
CA THR A 57 -2.23 11.86 -8.54
C THR A 57 -0.83 11.63 -8.01
N GLY A 58 -0.08 10.73 -8.63
CA GLY A 58 1.26 10.37 -8.20
C GLY A 58 2.15 9.85 -9.32
N GLU A 59 3.30 9.34 -8.92
CA GLU A 59 4.24 8.60 -9.76
C GLU A 59 4.43 7.20 -9.20
N ALA A 60 4.29 6.20 -10.06
CA ALA A 60 4.75 4.83 -9.82
C ALA A 60 6.14 4.67 -10.40
N ARG A 61 7.08 4.23 -9.57
CA ARG A 61 8.47 3.92 -9.94
C ARG A 61 8.67 2.43 -9.75
N VAL A 62 8.73 1.65 -10.82
CA VAL A 62 8.74 0.18 -10.76
C VAL A 62 9.77 -0.35 -11.75
N GLY A 63 10.73 -1.16 -11.27
CA GLY A 63 11.72 -1.81 -12.15
C GLY A 63 12.58 -0.85 -12.97
N GLY A 64 12.76 0.39 -12.51
CA GLY A 64 13.48 1.45 -13.23
C GLY A 64 12.63 2.23 -14.23
N GLU A 65 11.36 1.88 -14.44
CA GLU A 65 10.40 2.71 -15.16
C GLU A 65 9.68 3.68 -14.22
N THR A 66 9.29 4.84 -14.73
CA THR A 66 8.44 5.80 -14.01
C THR A 66 7.22 6.12 -14.84
N ARG A 67 6.03 6.05 -14.24
CA ARG A 67 4.75 6.40 -14.88
C ARG A 67 3.89 7.24 -13.95
N ALA A 68 3.19 8.21 -14.50
CA ALA A 68 2.15 8.92 -13.77
C ALA A 68 0.98 7.97 -13.49
N VAL A 69 0.36 8.13 -12.32
CA VAL A 69 -0.83 7.40 -11.90
C VAL A 69 -1.88 8.36 -11.36
N ALA A 70 -3.14 8.04 -11.60
CA ALA A 70 -4.29 8.78 -11.12
C ALA A 70 -5.44 7.82 -10.77
N GLN A 71 -6.55 8.37 -10.28
CA GLN A 71 -7.75 7.60 -9.99
C GLN A 71 -8.17 6.71 -11.17
N GLY A 72 -8.35 5.41 -10.90
CA GLY A 72 -8.74 4.39 -11.88
C GLY A 72 -7.55 3.62 -12.46
N ASP A 73 -6.32 4.08 -12.25
CA ASP A 73 -5.12 3.35 -12.67
C ASP A 73 -4.81 2.19 -11.71
N LEU A 74 -4.11 1.19 -12.26
CA LEU A 74 -3.60 0.03 -11.53
C LEU A 74 -2.15 -0.23 -11.93
N VAL A 75 -1.33 -0.56 -10.94
CA VAL A 75 0.07 -0.92 -11.12
C VAL A 75 0.31 -2.30 -10.53
N VAL A 76 0.99 -3.15 -11.30
CA VAL A 76 1.43 -4.48 -10.88
C VAL A 76 2.92 -4.45 -10.61
N VAL A 77 3.32 -4.96 -9.47
CA VAL A 77 4.70 -5.11 -9.03
C VAL A 77 4.98 -6.60 -8.83
N PRO A 78 5.70 -7.24 -9.76
CA PRO A 78 6.11 -8.63 -9.60
C PRO A 78 7.12 -8.81 -8.47
N ALA A 79 7.13 -9.98 -7.83
CA ALA A 79 8.12 -10.35 -6.83
C ALA A 79 9.57 -10.09 -7.29
N GLY A 80 10.39 -9.59 -6.37
CA GLY A 80 11.79 -9.19 -6.63
C GLY A 80 11.93 -7.89 -7.43
N THR A 81 10.84 -7.19 -7.74
CA THR A 81 10.89 -5.90 -8.44
C THR A 81 10.96 -4.74 -7.47
N LYS A 82 12.04 -3.96 -7.57
CA LYS A 82 12.19 -2.71 -6.82
C LYS A 82 11.11 -1.70 -7.20
N HIS A 83 10.45 -1.11 -6.21
CA HIS A 83 9.33 -0.20 -6.46
C HIS A 83 9.18 0.89 -5.38
N ASN A 84 8.53 1.99 -5.76
CA ASN A 84 8.08 3.06 -4.87
C ASN A 84 6.92 3.83 -5.51
N PHE A 85 6.10 4.46 -4.69
CA PHE A 85 4.95 5.27 -5.11
C PHE A 85 4.97 6.62 -4.40
N VAL A 86 5.02 7.68 -5.19
CA VAL A 86 5.23 9.06 -4.70
C VAL A 86 4.00 9.90 -5.02
N ASN A 87 3.46 10.60 -4.04
CA ASN A 87 2.40 11.57 -4.25
C ASN A 87 2.98 12.89 -4.78
N THR A 88 2.73 13.17 -6.05
CA THR A 88 3.17 14.40 -6.74
C THR A 88 2.05 15.44 -6.85
N GLY A 89 0.85 15.11 -6.38
CA GLY A 89 -0.31 16.00 -6.39
C GLY A 89 -0.45 16.86 -5.13
N PRO A 90 -1.38 17.83 -5.15
CA PRO A 90 -1.68 18.69 -4.00
C PRO A 90 -2.62 18.03 -2.97
N ASN A 91 -3.25 16.91 -3.32
CA ASN A 91 -4.21 16.18 -2.48
C ASN A 91 -3.63 14.82 -2.06
N PRO A 92 -4.15 14.19 -1.00
CA PRO A 92 -3.76 12.83 -0.64
C PRO A 92 -3.94 11.84 -1.80
N LEU A 93 -2.94 11.00 -2.01
CA LEU A 93 -2.98 9.87 -2.93
C LEU A 93 -3.53 8.68 -2.16
N VAL A 94 -4.72 8.22 -2.53
CA VAL A 94 -5.40 7.11 -1.85
C VAL A 94 -5.43 5.92 -2.78
N LEU A 95 -5.03 4.77 -2.25
CA LEU A 95 -4.95 3.51 -2.99
C LEU A 95 -5.26 2.34 -2.06
N TYR A 96 -5.65 1.23 -2.65
CA TYR A 96 -5.58 -0.06 -1.97
C TYR A 96 -4.60 -0.96 -2.70
N THR A 97 -3.98 -1.84 -1.94
CA THR A 97 -3.01 -2.79 -2.44
C THR A 97 -3.39 -4.20 -2.00
N VAL A 98 -3.15 -5.16 -2.89
CA VAL A 98 -3.25 -6.59 -2.60
C VAL A 98 -1.85 -7.17 -2.68
N TYR A 99 -1.41 -7.78 -1.57
CA TYR A 99 -0.18 -8.57 -1.50
C TYR A 99 -0.52 -10.05 -1.63
N GLY A 100 0.35 -10.82 -2.29
CA GLY A 100 0.31 -12.28 -2.27
C GLY A 100 1.72 -12.87 -2.23
N PRO A 101 2.14 -13.55 -1.16
CA PRO A 101 1.46 -13.75 0.15
C PRO A 101 1.29 -12.46 0.99
N PRO A 102 0.64 -12.52 2.18
CA PRO A 102 0.56 -11.39 3.12
C PRO A 102 1.93 -10.81 3.51
N GLU A 103 1.99 -9.49 3.68
CA GLU A 103 3.23 -8.77 4.02
C GLU A 103 3.21 -8.19 5.44
N HIS A 104 2.09 -7.65 5.90
CA HIS A 104 2.01 -6.92 7.17
C HIS A 104 1.36 -7.73 8.28
N ALA A 105 1.56 -7.30 9.53
CA ALA A 105 0.88 -7.90 10.69
C ALA A 105 -0.65 -7.78 10.55
N ASP A 106 -1.37 -8.81 11.00
CA ASP A 106 -2.83 -8.78 10.91
C ASP A 106 -3.41 -7.61 11.72
N GLN A 107 -4.42 -6.95 11.16
CA GLN A 107 -5.07 -5.77 11.74
C GLN A 107 -4.14 -4.57 11.99
N ALA A 108 -2.94 -4.53 11.39
CA ALA A 108 -2.02 -3.41 11.54
C ALA A 108 -2.64 -2.08 11.07
N VAL A 109 -2.43 -1.02 11.86
CA VAL A 109 -2.84 0.35 11.56
C VAL A 109 -1.69 1.29 11.90
N HIS A 110 -1.16 1.97 10.89
CA HIS A 110 -0.12 2.99 11.02
C HIS A 110 -0.69 4.33 10.54
N ARG A 111 -0.81 5.30 11.45
CA ARG A 111 -1.39 6.61 11.14
C ARG A 111 -0.45 7.46 10.30
N THR A 112 0.85 7.29 10.50
CA THR A 112 1.90 8.01 9.77
C THR A 112 2.92 7.05 9.21
N LYS A 113 3.73 7.54 8.26
CA LYS A 113 4.84 6.77 7.70
C LYS A 113 5.85 6.39 8.79
N GLU A 114 6.16 7.32 9.68
CA GLU A 114 7.12 7.09 10.77
C GLU A 114 6.67 5.96 11.71
N GLU A 115 5.36 5.84 11.97
CA GLU A 115 4.82 4.72 12.75
C GLU A 115 4.99 3.38 12.01
N ALA A 116 4.76 3.36 10.71
CA ALA A 116 4.95 2.17 9.86
C ALA A 116 6.42 1.74 9.83
N ASP A 117 7.32 2.66 9.47
CA ASP A 117 8.75 2.42 9.39
C ASP A 117 9.32 1.93 10.74
N ALA A 118 8.84 2.51 11.85
CA ALA A 118 9.26 2.09 13.20
C ALA A 118 8.68 0.74 13.64
N ALA A 119 7.52 0.33 13.10
CA ALA A 119 6.95 -0.99 13.36
C ALA A 119 7.71 -2.07 12.59
N GLU A 120 7.99 -1.84 11.30
CA GLU A 120 8.81 -2.72 10.46
C GLU A 120 10.23 -2.89 11.03
N ALA A 121 10.92 -1.79 11.35
CA ALA A 121 12.27 -1.84 11.92
C ALA A 121 12.34 -2.57 13.27
N ALA A 122 11.23 -2.62 14.00
CA ALA A 122 11.11 -3.32 15.28
C ALA A 122 10.61 -4.77 15.13
N GLY A 123 10.33 -5.26 13.92
CA GLY A 123 9.74 -6.59 13.69
C GLY A 123 8.30 -6.73 14.23
N ARG A 124 7.58 -5.61 14.36
CA ARG A 124 6.20 -5.57 14.88
C ARG A 124 5.14 -5.53 13.77
N ASP A 125 5.58 -5.51 12.50
CA ASP A 125 4.72 -5.50 11.32
C ASP A 125 5.01 -6.70 10.41
N GLU A 126 5.21 -7.88 11.00
CA GLU A 126 5.46 -9.12 10.28
C GLU A 126 4.16 -9.88 10.01
N PRO A 127 4.03 -10.57 8.87
CA PRO A 127 2.81 -11.28 8.53
C PRO A 127 2.58 -12.46 9.48
N PRO A 128 1.32 -12.82 9.78
CA PRO A 128 1.02 -13.94 10.66
C PRO A 128 1.62 -15.24 10.10
N THR A 129 2.35 -15.97 10.93
CA THR A 129 2.82 -17.32 10.58
C THR A 129 1.62 -18.26 10.56
N SER A 130 1.33 -18.85 9.39
CA SER A 130 0.36 -19.94 9.22
C SER A 130 0.73 -21.19 10.01
#